data_AF-A0A3B5KSY9-F1
#
_entry.id   AF-A0A3B5KSY9-F1
#
_cell.length_a   1.000
_cell.length_b   1.000
_cell.length_c   1.000
_cell.angle_alpha   90.00
_cell.angle_beta   90.00
_cell.angle_gamma   90.00
#
_symmetry.space_group_name_H-M   'P 1'
#
loop_
_entity.id
_entity.type
_entity.pdbx_description
1 polymer ?
#
loop_
_entity_poly.entity_id
_entity_poly.type
_entity_poly.pdbx_seq_one_letter_code
_entity_poly.pdbx_strand_id
1 'polypeptide(L)'
;MATFPKVSEYERHQRLQEVWNRMENRSAAKLKSGNTFRKQDMMGQTLRHQGMLLWKTATSRLKDVLALLLTDVLVFLQEKDQKYTFATVDQKPPVIALQKLIVREVANEEKGMFLISASSAGPEMYEVHTSSKEERNTWMRLIREAVESCPEEPEEYASESEEEKRTAEARFQKILKLQESLTSQDQQICSSLEEKLQIYTELSALSERTDAALLEPRLLVQPQSEELPQAAALLAAAAEGVQTLTQLLYSLQAAVTIQDTWYEVQKLLLQASELASPRGPCLHLHGLRGNSLQEQEKQRNLEKRKEEVAAAQRLREQLRQERERWERECQAKESQQVEQESQLVERERKCLQAAQKLRQEREELEEQLEEYQQSLERLREGQRSVERERERLEDQQKLLQAWTHGRQSSLPAVIPHMVIPLDVQQVRSPTSNRHSSGRNSYRLTPVSSAAAQPSLDVQAVITRAIPAPFVFTLQRLGSPMNISMINDN
;
A
#
# COMPACT_ATOMS: atom_id res chain seq x y z
N MET A 1 17.81 -12.71 -32.21
CA MET A 1 17.33 -14.02 -31.74
C MET A 1 16.78 -13.87 -30.34
N ALA A 2 15.47 -13.65 -30.17
CA ALA A 2 14.87 -13.29 -28.88
C ALA A 2 13.53 -14.02 -28.61
N THR A 3 13.50 -15.32 -28.90
CA THR A 3 12.28 -16.16 -28.85
C THR A 3 12.33 -17.27 -27.78
N PHE A 4 13.48 -17.52 -27.16
CA PHE A 4 13.70 -18.68 -26.29
C PHE A 4 12.98 -18.70 -24.93
N PRO A 5 12.81 -17.58 -24.18
CA PRO A 5 12.16 -17.64 -22.86
C PRO A 5 10.69 -18.08 -22.94
N LYS A 6 9.90 -17.46 -23.84
CA LYS A 6 8.46 -17.68 -23.96
C LYS A 6 8.08 -19.10 -24.40
N VAL A 7 8.89 -19.74 -25.25
CA VAL A 7 8.67 -21.14 -25.65
C VAL A 7 8.85 -22.08 -24.45
N SER A 8 9.88 -21.83 -23.64
CA SER A 8 10.18 -22.63 -22.45
C SER A 8 9.10 -22.51 -21.37
N GLU A 9 8.49 -21.33 -21.19
CA GLU A 9 7.35 -21.13 -20.29
C GLU A 9 6.08 -21.84 -20.79
N TYR A 10 5.79 -21.72 -22.09
CA TYR A 10 4.63 -22.37 -22.71
C TYR A 10 4.70 -23.91 -22.58
N GLU A 11 5.86 -24.52 -22.84
CA GLU A 11 6.06 -25.96 -22.64
C GLU A 11 5.82 -26.39 -21.18
N ARG A 12 6.28 -25.61 -20.20
CA ARG A 12 6.07 -25.92 -18.77
C ARG A 12 4.60 -25.77 -18.39
N HIS A 13 3.90 -24.75 -18.89
CA HIS A 13 2.47 -24.58 -18.69
C HIS A 13 1.67 -25.73 -19.31
N GLN A 14 1.99 -26.15 -20.53
CA GLN A 14 1.35 -27.29 -21.18
C GLN A 14 1.54 -28.60 -20.39
N ARG A 15 2.76 -28.91 -19.93
CA ARG A 15 3.02 -30.09 -19.10
C ARG A 15 2.23 -30.07 -17.79
N LEU A 16 2.14 -28.92 -17.13
CA LEU A 16 1.32 -28.75 -15.94
C LEU A 16 -0.17 -28.97 -16.24
N GLN A 17 -0.66 -28.45 -17.37
CA GLN A 17 -2.05 -28.61 -17.82
C GLN A 17 -2.37 -30.07 -18.17
N GLU A 18 -1.45 -30.82 -18.77
CA GLU A 18 -1.59 -32.26 -19.04
C GLU A 18 -1.74 -33.07 -17.74
N VAL A 19 -0.87 -32.82 -16.75
CA VAL A 19 -0.95 -33.47 -15.43
C VAL A 19 -2.24 -33.07 -14.71
N TRP A 20 -2.60 -31.78 -14.75
CA TRP A 20 -3.82 -31.24 -14.16
C TRP A 20 -5.09 -31.90 -14.75
N ASN A 21 -5.16 -32.02 -16.08
CA ASN A 21 -6.26 -32.69 -16.77
C ASN A 21 -6.40 -34.16 -16.33
N ARG A 22 -5.29 -34.87 -16.14
CA ARG A 22 -5.26 -36.26 -15.64
C ARG A 22 -5.53 -36.39 -14.13
N MET A 23 -5.50 -35.29 -13.36
CA MET A 23 -5.70 -35.33 -11.91
C MET A 23 -7.19 -35.41 -11.52
N GLU A 24 -7.54 -36.20 -10.50
CA GLU A 24 -8.94 -36.37 -10.07
C GLU A 24 -9.56 -35.05 -9.55
N ASN A 25 -10.77 -34.73 -9.99
CA ASN A 25 -11.42 -33.42 -9.74
C ASN A 25 -11.71 -33.09 -8.27
N ARG A 26 -11.80 -34.09 -7.39
CA ARG A 26 -11.99 -33.93 -5.94
C ARG A 26 -10.68 -34.03 -5.15
N SER A 27 -9.53 -34.10 -5.83
CA SER A 27 -8.22 -34.14 -5.18
C SER A 27 -7.96 -32.87 -4.37
N ALA A 28 -7.73 -33.04 -3.07
CA ALA A 28 -7.22 -32.02 -2.17
C ALA A 28 -6.27 -32.67 -1.16
N ALA A 29 -5.24 -31.93 -0.76
CA ALA A 29 -4.29 -32.31 0.27
C ALA A 29 -4.17 -31.18 1.30
N LYS A 30 -3.85 -31.51 2.55
CA LYS A 30 -3.49 -30.52 3.56
C LYS A 30 -1.98 -30.38 3.63
N LEU A 31 -1.49 -29.15 3.64
CA LEU A 31 -0.11 -28.82 4.00
C LEU A 31 0.07 -29.00 5.52
N LYS A 32 1.32 -29.06 5.96
CA LYS A 32 1.69 -29.11 7.39
C LYS A 32 1.15 -27.89 8.17
N SER A 33 1.01 -26.73 7.53
CA SER A 33 0.39 -25.51 8.08
C SER A 33 -1.14 -25.59 8.29
N GLY A 34 -1.79 -26.67 7.86
CA GLY A 34 -3.25 -26.83 7.92
C GLY A 34 -4.00 -26.31 6.69
N ASN A 35 -3.35 -25.46 5.88
CA ASN A 35 -3.90 -24.97 4.60
C ASN A 35 -4.24 -26.14 3.66
N THR A 36 -5.36 -26.04 2.96
CA THR A 36 -5.81 -27.07 2.01
C THR A 36 -5.47 -26.64 0.59
N PHE A 37 -4.65 -27.43 -0.09
CA PHE A 37 -4.27 -27.26 -1.49
C PHE A 37 -5.07 -28.23 -2.36
N ARG A 38 -5.71 -27.70 -3.40
CA ARG A 38 -6.67 -28.39 -4.27
C ARG A 38 -6.14 -28.46 -5.69
N LYS A 39 -6.78 -29.29 -6.51
CA LYS A 39 -6.56 -29.30 -7.96
C LYS A 39 -6.63 -27.90 -8.59
N GLN A 40 -7.57 -27.05 -8.18
CA GLN A 40 -7.75 -25.72 -8.78
C GLN A 40 -6.52 -24.82 -8.57
N ASP A 41 -5.90 -24.90 -7.39
CA ASP A 41 -4.83 -23.99 -6.96
C ASP A 41 -3.55 -24.18 -7.80
N MET A 42 -3.35 -25.38 -8.37
CA MET A 42 -2.24 -25.66 -9.30
C MET A 42 -2.25 -24.80 -10.56
N MET A 43 -3.42 -24.36 -11.06
CA MET A 43 -3.48 -23.54 -12.29
C MET A 43 -3.09 -22.07 -12.06
N GLY A 44 -2.97 -21.63 -10.81
CA GLY A 44 -2.40 -20.33 -10.46
C GLY A 44 -0.87 -20.33 -10.35
N GLN A 45 -0.23 -21.49 -10.54
CA GLN A 45 1.20 -21.70 -10.29
C GLN A 45 1.98 -21.95 -11.58
N THR A 46 3.29 -21.64 -11.55
CA THR A 46 4.20 -21.95 -12.65
C THR A 46 5.02 -23.20 -12.31
N LEU A 47 4.88 -24.25 -13.12
CA LEU A 47 5.75 -25.43 -13.05
C LEU A 47 7.19 -25.02 -13.39
N ARG A 48 8.15 -25.32 -12.51
CA ARG A 48 9.58 -25.16 -12.77
C ARG A 48 10.23 -26.45 -13.22
N HIS A 49 9.91 -27.57 -12.55
CA HIS A 49 10.46 -28.89 -12.86
C HIS A 49 9.48 -30.02 -12.53
N GLN A 50 9.59 -31.13 -13.26
CA GLN A 50 8.76 -32.33 -13.11
C GLN A 50 9.62 -33.57 -13.37
N GLY A 51 9.40 -34.63 -12.60
CA GLY A 51 10.06 -35.92 -12.78
C GLY A 51 9.54 -36.98 -11.81
N MET A 52 9.91 -38.24 -12.04
CA MET A 52 9.55 -39.35 -11.16
C MET A 52 10.56 -39.48 -10.03
N LEU A 53 10.08 -39.61 -8.79
CA LEU A 53 10.90 -39.81 -7.59
C LEU A 53 10.41 -41.04 -6.82
N LEU A 54 11.31 -41.62 -6.03
CA LEU A 54 11.07 -42.76 -5.16
C LEU A 54 10.99 -42.28 -3.70
N TRP A 55 9.77 -42.12 -3.18
CA TRP A 55 9.54 -41.74 -1.78
C TRP A 55 9.73 -42.96 -0.88
N LYS A 56 10.72 -42.90 0.01
CA LYS A 56 10.98 -43.94 1.02
C LYS A 56 10.05 -43.78 2.24
N THR A 57 9.37 -44.86 2.58
CA THR A 57 8.52 -44.96 3.77
C THR A 57 9.32 -45.19 5.04
N ALA A 58 8.69 -44.97 6.20
CA ALA A 58 9.19 -45.38 7.52
C ALA A 58 9.43 -46.90 7.63
N THR A 59 8.81 -47.71 6.75
CA THR A 59 9.06 -49.15 6.61
C THR A 59 10.21 -49.48 5.64
N SER A 60 11.00 -48.47 5.22
CA SER A 60 12.09 -48.55 4.25
C SER A 60 11.68 -49.08 2.85
N ARG A 61 10.39 -49.04 2.51
CA ARG A 61 9.89 -49.35 1.17
C ARG A 61 9.93 -48.09 0.30
N LEU A 62 10.27 -48.23 -0.97
CA LEU A 62 10.17 -47.13 -1.94
C LEU A 62 8.78 -47.16 -2.61
N LYS A 63 8.24 -45.97 -2.90
CA LYS A 63 7.03 -45.77 -3.71
C LYS A 63 7.32 -44.77 -4.82
N ASP A 64 6.90 -45.10 -6.04
CA ASP A 64 6.93 -44.16 -7.17
C ASP A 64 5.94 -43.01 -6.94
N VAL A 65 6.44 -41.78 -7.06
CA VAL A 65 5.64 -40.55 -7.04
C VAL A 65 6.10 -39.62 -8.15
N LEU A 66 5.14 -39.00 -8.84
CA LEU A 66 5.41 -37.89 -9.74
C LEU A 66 5.60 -36.62 -8.89
N ALA A 67 6.78 -36.03 -8.94
CA ALA A 67 7.10 -34.79 -8.27
C ALA A 67 6.92 -33.59 -9.22
N LEU A 68 6.25 -32.55 -8.75
CA LEU A 68 6.08 -31.27 -9.43
C LEU A 68 6.64 -30.15 -8.53
N LEU A 69 7.74 -29.54 -8.96
CA LEU A 69 8.25 -28.32 -8.35
C LEU A 69 7.56 -27.13 -8.99
N LEU A 70 6.64 -26.50 -8.24
CA LEU A 70 5.95 -25.28 -8.64
C LEU A 70 6.72 -24.04 -8.12
N THR A 71 6.09 -22.88 -8.18
CA THR A 71 6.71 -21.58 -7.80
C THR A 71 6.83 -21.39 -6.29
N ASP A 72 5.89 -21.90 -5.50
CA ASP A 72 5.83 -21.76 -4.03
C ASP A 72 5.67 -23.10 -3.27
N VAL A 73 5.34 -24.19 -3.98
CA VAL A 73 5.15 -25.52 -3.41
C VAL A 73 5.83 -26.63 -4.21
N LEU A 74 6.21 -27.70 -3.52
CA LEU A 74 6.58 -28.99 -4.10
C LEU A 74 5.43 -29.98 -3.87
N VAL A 75 4.91 -30.58 -4.94
CA VAL A 75 3.76 -31.49 -4.93
C VAL A 75 4.18 -32.90 -5.32
N PHE A 76 3.76 -33.90 -4.54
CA PHE A 76 3.87 -35.32 -4.87
C PHE A 76 2.50 -35.90 -5.26
N LEU A 77 2.45 -36.48 -6.45
CA LEU A 77 1.29 -37.19 -6.98
C LEU A 77 1.61 -38.69 -7.12
N GLN A 78 0.62 -39.53 -6.93
CA GLN A 78 0.68 -40.96 -7.23
C GLN A 78 -0.29 -41.28 -8.37
N GLU A 79 0.12 -42.17 -9.28
CA GLU A 79 -0.76 -42.64 -10.35
C GLU A 79 -1.65 -43.78 -9.82
N LYS A 80 -2.95 -43.64 -10.00
CA LYS A 80 -3.96 -44.61 -9.60
C LYS A 80 -5.08 -44.61 -10.64
N ASP A 81 -5.44 -45.78 -11.15
CA ASP A 81 -6.52 -45.95 -12.13
C ASP A 81 -6.36 -45.01 -13.36
N GLN A 82 -5.12 -44.91 -13.86
CA GLN A 82 -4.66 -44.02 -14.95
C GLN A 82 -4.77 -42.49 -14.69
N LYS A 83 -5.15 -42.09 -13.47
CA LYS A 83 -5.29 -40.70 -13.03
C LYS A 83 -4.25 -40.35 -11.97
N TYR A 84 -3.97 -39.06 -11.83
CA TYR A 84 -3.16 -38.58 -10.71
C TYR A 84 -4.03 -38.24 -9.50
N THR A 85 -3.54 -38.61 -8.32
CA THR A 85 -4.08 -38.21 -7.01
C THR A 85 -2.91 -37.75 -6.14
N PHE A 86 -3.16 -36.94 -5.11
CA PHE A 86 -2.10 -36.59 -4.16
C PHE A 86 -1.53 -37.84 -3.48
N ALA A 87 -0.20 -37.92 -3.36
CA ALA A 87 0.47 -39.11 -2.85
C ALA A 87 0.07 -39.43 -1.40
N THR A 88 -0.19 -40.70 -1.10
CA THR A 88 -0.54 -41.15 0.25
C THR A 88 0.56 -42.04 0.82
N VAL A 89 1.48 -41.42 1.56
CA VAL A 89 2.69 -42.05 2.11
C VAL A 89 2.84 -41.64 3.57
N ASP A 90 2.86 -42.61 4.48
CA ASP A 90 3.05 -42.46 5.94
C ASP A 90 2.20 -41.37 6.63
N GLN A 91 1.04 -41.03 6.06
CA GLN A 91 0.18 -39.90 6.47
C GLN A 91 0.86 -38.52 6.43
N LYS A 92 2.01 -38.40 5.76
CA LYS A 92 2.72 -37.13 5.59
C LYS A 92 2.07 -36.27 4.51
N PRO A 93 2.05 -34.93 4.66
CA PRO A 93 1.58 -34.00 3.63
C PRO A 93 2.27 -34.23 2.28
N PRO A 94 1.53 -34.52 1.19
CA PRO A 94 2.11 -34.65 -0.15
C PRO A 94 2.32 -33.30 -0.85
N VAL A 95 1.96 -32.19 -0.20
CA VAL A 95 2.24 -30.83 -0.66
C VAL A 95 3.09 -30.16 0.40
N ILE A 96 4.24 -29.64 -0.01
CA ILE A 96 5.25 -29.04 0.84
C ILE A 96 5.44 -27.59 0.41
N ALA A 97 5.28 -26.64 1.33
CA ALA A 97 5.64 -25.24 1.10
C ALA A 97 7.16 -25.12 0.88
N LEU A 98 7.58 -24.31 -0.10
CA LEU A 98 8.99 -24.03 -0.35
C LEU A 98 9.56 -23.05 0.68
N GLN A 99 8.74 -22.19 1.28
CA GLN A 99 9.15 -21.37 2.41
C GLN A 99 9.77 -22.26 3.51
N LYS A 100 11.01 -21.93 3.91
CA LYS A 100 11.80 -22.67 4.90
C LYS A 100 12.07 -24.15 4.57
N LEU A 101 11.99 -24.55 3.30
CA LEU A 101 12.32 -25.91 2.88
C LEU A 101 13.84 -26.10 2.79
N ILE A 102 14.39 -26.98 3.63
CA ILE A 102 15.82 -27.30 3.65
C ILE A 102 16.06 -28.61 2.90
N VAL A 103 16.96 -28.60 1.91
CA VAL A 103 17.31 -29.80 1.12
C VAL A 103 18.75 -30.25 1.38
N ARG A 104 18.92 -31.52 1.78
CA ARG A 104 20.21 -32.13 2.16
C ARG A 104 20.46 -33.45 1.43
N GLU A 105 21.73 -33.82 1.28
CA GLU A 105 22.14 -35.12 0.71
C GLU A 105 22.00 -36.24 1.75
N VAL A 106 21.71 -37.47 1.30
CA VAL A 106 21.82 -38.66 2.16
C VAL A 106 23.24 -39.19 2.09
N ALA A 107 23.97 -39.18 3.22
CA ALA A 107 25.41 -39.48 3.24
C ALA A 107 25.80 -40.88 2.72
N ASN A 108 24.92 -41.88 2.92
CA ASN A 108 25.18 -43.27 2.57
C ASN A 108 24.37 -43.75 1.34
N GLU A 109 23.67 -42.85 0.65
CA GLU A 109 22.84 -43.18 -0.50
C GLU A 109 22.90 -42.03 -1.51
N GLU A 110 23.74 -42.17 -2.54
CA GLU A 110 24.07 -41.06 -3.44
C GLU A 110 22.90 -40.60 -4.33
N LYS A 111 21.84 -41.40 -4.45
CA LYS A 111 20.60 -41.02 -5.16
C LYS A 111 19.56 -40.41 -4.23
N GLY A 112 19.79 -40.45 -2.92
CA GLY A 112 18.88 -39.94 -1.90
C GLY A 112 19.09 -38.47 -1.57
N MET A 113 17.98 -37.77 -1.32
CA MET A 113 17.96 -36.45 -0.68
C MET A 113 16.89 -36.38 0.42
N PHE A 114 17.21 -35.65 1.48
CA PHE A 114 16.25 -35.26 2.51
C PHE A 114 15.65 -33.90 2.18
N LEU A 115 14.33 -33.82 2.29
CA LEU A 115 13.56 -32.57 2.30
C LEU A 115 13.08 -32.35 3.74
N ILE A 116 13.37 -31.19 4.33
CA ILE A 116 12.97 -30.85 5.69
C ILE A 116 12.14 -29.58 5.62
N SER A 117 10.83 -29.73 5.74
CA SER A 117 9.88 -28.61 5.77
C SER A 117 9.76 -28.10 7.20
N ALA A 118 10.18 -26.87 7.46
CA ALA A 118 9.91 -26.21 8.74
C ALA A 118 8.56 -25.48 8.67
N SER A 119 7.69 -25.72 9.66
CA SER A 119 6.37 -25.09 9.74
C SER A 119 6.01 -24.75 11.19
N SER A 120 5.01 -23.90 11.39
CA SER A 120 4.45 -23.58 12.72
C SER A 120 3.90 -24.81 13.46
N ALA A 121 3.44 -25.83 12.75
CA ALA A 121 2.99 -27.11 13.31
C ALA A 121 4.16 -28.12 13.52
N GLY A 122 5.40 -27.63 13.50
CA GLY A 122 6.62 -28.42 13.66
C GLY A 122 7.27 -28.85 12.34
N PRO A 123 8.53 -29.31 12.39
CA PRO A 123 9.26 -29.77 11.21
C PRO A 123 8.75 -31.13 10.72
N GLU A 124 8.83 -31.36 9.41
CA GLU A 124 8.51 -32.64 8.75
C GLU A 124 9.64 -33.04 7.79
N MET A 125 10.07 -34.30 7.85
CA MET A 125 11.21 -34.81 7.07
C MET A 125 10.76 -35.86 6.05
N TYR A 126 11.20 -35.72 4.81
CA TYR A 126 10.92 -36.62 3.69
C TYR A 126 12.23 -37.14 3.13
N GLU A 127 12.30 -38.43 2.82
CA GLU A 127 13.46 -39.06 2.17
C GLU A 127 13.03 -39.54 0.78
N VAL A 128 13.58 -38.93 -0.26
CA VAL A 128 13.21 -39.20 -1.66
C VAL A 128 14.47 -39.51 -2.48
N HIS A 129 14.33 -40.43 -3.44
CA HIS A 129 15.43 -40.91 -4.26
C HIS A 129 15.14 -40.70 -5.75
N THR A 130 16.19 -40.51 -6.54
CA THR A 130 16.17 -40.36 -8.00
C THR A 130 16.69 -41.61 -8.70
N SER A 131 16.66 -41.62 -10.04
CA SER A 131 17.28 -42.69 -10.84
C SER A 131 18.82 -42.62 -10.82
N SER A 132 19.40 -41.41 -10.75
CA SER A 132 20.85 -41.18 -10.71
C SER A 132 21.25 -40.04 -9.76
N LYS A 133 22.55 -39.99 -9.42
CA LYS A 133 23.16 -38.93 -8.60
C LYS A 133 23.07 -37.55 -9.27
N GLU A 134 23.20 -37.50 -10.58
CA GLU A 134 23.12 -36.28 -11.41
C GLU A 134 21.68 -35.73 -11.39
N GLU A 135 20.69 -36.62 -11.45
CA GLU A 135 19.28 -36.26 -11.27
C GLU A 135 19.04 -35.72 -9.85
N ARG A 136 19.57 -36.37 -8.80
CA ARG A 136 19.50 -35.87 -7.41
C ARG A 136 20.12 -34.48 -7.28
N ASN A 137 21.30 -34.26 -7.86
CA ASN A 137 21.95 -32.94 -7.87
C ASN A 137 21.12 -31.89 -8.60
N THR A 138 20.49 -32.27 -9.71
CA THR A 138 19.61 -31.40 -10.49
C THR A 138 18.39 -30.98 -9.68
N TRP A 139 17.71 -31.94 -9.03
CA TRP A 139 16.60 -31.67 -8.13
C TRP A 139 17.01 -30.79 -6.94
N MET A 140 18.10 -31.13 -6.25
CA MET A 140 18.57 -30.35 -5.10
C MET A 140 18.90 -28.90 -5.47
N ARG A 141 19.51 -28.67 -6.64
CA ARG A 141 19.80 -27.33 -7.15
C ARG A 141 18.50 -26.57 -7.47
N LEU A 142 17.59 -27.19 -8.23
CA LEU A 142 16.34 -26.56 -8.65
C LEU A 142 15.41 -26.25 -7.48
N ILE A 143 15.33 -27.12 -6.46
CA ILE A 143 14.54 -26.83 -5.26
C ILE A 143 15.16 -25.66 -4.49
N ARG A 144 16.48 -25.60 -4.31
CA ARG A 144 17.14 -24.46 -3.64
C ARG A 144 16.89 -23.14 -4.38
N GLU A 145 17.08 -23.13 -5.69
CA GLU A 145 16.77 -21.99 -6.57
C GLU A 145 15.29 -21.56 -6.46
N ALA A 146 14.36 -22.51 -6.37
CA ALA A 146 12.94 -22.22 -6.16
C ALA A 146 12.66 -21.64 -4.77
N VAL A 147 13.28 -22.19 -3.71
CA VAL A 147 13.18 -21.69 -2.32
C VAL A 147 13.74 -20.27 -2.19
N GLU A 148 14.91 -19.99 -2.76
CA GLU A 148 15.55 -18.67 -2.75
C GLU A 148 14.74 -17.61 -3.53
N SER A 149 14.00 -18.03 -4.56
CA SER A 149 13.11 -17.15 -5.34
C SER A 149 11.65 -17.16 -4.88
N CYS A 150 11.35 -17.82 -3.76
CA CYS A 150 10.03 -17.86 -3.16
C CYS A 150 9.79 -16.53 -2.42
N PRO A 151 8.62 -15.88 -2.55
CA PRO A 151 8.35 -14.67 -1.78
C PRO A 151 8.45 -14.98 -0.29
N GLU A 152 9.36 -14.29 0.38
CA GLU A 152 9.60 -14.39 1.81
C GLU A 152 8.35 -13.87 2.55
N GLU A 153 7.70 -14.70 3.35
CA GLU A 153 6.72 -14.19 4.31
C GLU A 153 7.50 -13.39 5.36
N PRO A 154 7.14 -12.12 5.64
CA PRO A 154 7.85 -11.32 6.62
C PRO A 154 7.77 -11.98 7.99
N GLU A 155 8.89 -12.57 8.42
CA GLU A 155 9.01 -13.29 9.68
C GLU A 155 9.15 -12.36 10.89
N GLU A 156 8.04 -11.74 11.28
CA GLU A 156 7.71 -11.41 12.66
C GLU A 156 6.18 -11.17 12.74
N TYR A 157 5.60 -11.17 13.94
CA TYR A 157 4.17 -10.84 14.17
C TYR A 157 3.08 -11.81 13.67
N ALA A 158 3.33 -13.12 13.61
CA ALA A 158 2.25 -14.11 13.38
C ALA A 158 1.07 -14.03 14.38
N SER A 159 1.31 -13.47 15.58
CA SER A 159 0.27 -13.23 16.60
C SER A 159 -0.57 -11.97 16.33
N GLU A 160 0.03 -10.90 15.81
CA GLU A 160 -0.70 -9.66 15.52
C GLU A 160 -1.47 -9.77 14.20
N SER A 161 -0.98 -10.58 13.26
CA SER A 161 -1.61 -10.80 11.94
C SER A 161 -3.04 -11.35 12.02
N GLU A 162 -3.36 -12.29 12.92
CA GLU A 162 -4.76 -12.75 13.06
C GLU A 162 -5.67 -11.71 13.72
N GLU A 163 -5.17 -10.94 14.69
CA GLU A 163 -5.92 -9.86 15.32
C GLU A 163 -6.20 -8.75 14.28
N GLU A 164 -5.16 -8.30 13.58
CA GLU A 164 -5.25 -7.27 12.55
C GLU A 164 -6.13 -7.73 11.37
N LYS A 165 -5.99 -8.98 10.91
CA LYS A 165 -6.87 -9.56 9.89
C LYS A 165 -8.33 -9.60 10.33
N ARG A 166 -8.63 -10.00 11.57
CA ARG A 166 -10.00 -9.90 12.12
C ARG A 166 -10.49 -8.46 12.15
N THR A 167 -9.64 -7.49 12.52
CA THR A 167 -10.05 -6.07 12.47
C THR A 167 -10.25 -5.57 11.05
N ALA A 168 -9.47 -6.03 10.07
CA ALA A 168 -9.60 -5.68 8.67
C ALA A 168 -10.87 -6.31 8.05
N GLU A 169 -11.16 -7.57 8.36
CA GLU A 169 -12.41 -8.25 7.98
C GLU A 169 -13.64 -7.58 8.61
N ALA A 170 -13.57 -7.19 9.89
CA ALA A 170 -14.63 -6.44 10.56
C ALA A 170 -14.83 -5.02 9.97
N ARG A 171 -13.73 -4.32 9.63
CA ARG A 171 -13.78 -3.03 8.90
C ARG A 171 -14.40 -3.20 7.52
N PHE A 172 -14.02 -4.23 6.77
CA PHE A 172 -14.57 -4.52 5.45
C PHE A 172 -16.07 -4.86 5.49
N GLN A 173 -16.51 -5.70 6.44
CA GLN A 173 -17.94 -5.95 6.66
C GLN A 173 -18.70 -4.68 7.05
N LYS A 174 -18.09 -3.78 7.83
CA LYS A 174 -18.70 -2.49 8.19
C LYS A 174 -18.82 -1.57 6.97
N ILE A 175 -17.83 -1.56 6.08
CA ILE A 175 -17.87 -0.82 4.80
C ILE A 175 -19.00 -1.37 3.91
N LEU A 176 -19.11 -2.70 3.76
CA LEU A 176 -20.20 -3.31 2.97
C LEU A 176 -21.59 -2.93 3.52
N LYS A 177 -21.80 -2.99 4.84
CA LYS A 177 -23.07 -2.57 5.47
C LYS A 177 -23.37 -1.08 5.26
N LEU A 178 -22.35 -0.22 5.26
CA LEU A 178 -22.52 1.21 4.97
C LEU A 178 -22.84 1.43 3.48
N GLN A 179 -22.25 0.66 2.57
CA GLN A 179 -22.58 0.70 1.15
C GLN A 179 -24.01 0.19 0.89
N GLU A 180 -24.43 -0.92 1.49
CA GLU A 180 -25.82 -1.41 1.44
C GLU A 180 -26.80 -0.34 1.96
N SER A 181 -26.52 0.26 3.13
CA SER A 181 -27.34 1.33 3.69
C SER A 181 -27.40 2.56 2.78
N LEU A 182 -26.29 2.94 2.14
CA LEU A 182 -26.24 4.06 1.20
C LEU A 182 -27.08 3.76 -0.05
N THR A 183 -26.88 2.60 -0.67
CA THR A 183 -27.68 2.20 -1.84
C THR A 183 -29.18 2.08 -1.54
N SER A 184 -29.54 1.68 -0.31
CA SER A 184 -30.94 1.68 0.13
C SER A 184 -31.51 3.09 0.31
N GLN A 185 -30.71 4.06 0.78
CA GLN A 185 -31.11 5.47 0.83
C GLN A 185 -31.21 6.08 -0.57
N ASP A 186 -30.25 5.81 -1.45
CA ASP A 186 -30.29 6.25 -2.85
C ASP A 186 -31.55 5.72 -3.55
N GLN A 187 -31.91 4.45 -3.32
CA GLN A 187 -33.14 3.87 -3.85
C GLN A 187 -34.40 4.56 -3.28
N GLN A 188 -34.43 4.88 -1.98
CA GLN A 188 -35.53 5.65 -1.39
C GLN A 188 -35.64 7.07 -1.96
N ILE A 189 -34.51 7.72 -2.24
CA ILE A 189 -34.46 9.03 -2.90
C ILE A 189 -35.00 8.90 -4.33
N CYS A 190 -34.58 7.91 -5.11
CA CYS A 190 -35.10 7.64 -6.44
C CYS A 190 -36.63 7.44 -6.42
N SER A 191 -37.15 6.56 -5.56
CA SER A 191 -38.60 6.34 -5.42
C SER A 191 -39.34 7.62 -5.03
N SER A 192 -38.82 8.40 -4.08
CA SER A 192 -39.41 9.68 -3.67
C SER A 192 -39.41 10.72 -4.81
N LEU A 193 -38.39 10.72 -5.67
CA LEU A 193 -38.30 11.58 -6.84
C LEU A 193 -39.25 11.13 -7.96
N GLU A 194 -39.39 9.82 -8.18
CA GLU A 194 -40.37 9.23 -9.10
C GLU A 194 -41.79 9.59 -8.68
N GLU A 195 -42.15 9.42 -7.40
CA GLU A 195 -43.43 9.87 -6.83
C GLU A 195 -43.64 11.38 -7.03
N LYS A 196 -42.62 12.21 -6.76
CA LYS A 196 -42.70 13.65 -6.97
C LYS A 196 -42.93 14.02 -8.44
N LEU A 197 -42.27 13.34 -9.38
CA LEU A 197 -42.43 13.54 -10.82
C LEU A 197 -43.79 13.06 -11.32
N GLN A 198 -44.32 11.97 -10.77
CA GLN A 198 -45.67 11.50 -11.03
C GLN A 198 -46.70 12.55 -10.58
N ILE A 199 -46.57 13.11 -9.37
CA ILE A 199 -47.42 14.20 -8.88
C ILE A 199 -47.33 15.44 -9.79
N TYR A 200 -46.14 15.83 -10.26
CA TYR A 200 -46.03 16.94 -11.24
C TYR A 200 -46.74 16.64 -12.56
N THR A 201 -46.70 15.39 -13.04
CA THR A 201 -47.37 14.96 -14.27
C THR A 201 -48.89 15.00 -14.12
N GLU A 202 -49.41 14.57 -12.96
CA GLU A 202 -50.84 14.66 -12.64
C GLU A 202 -51.30 16.12 -12.47
N LEU A 203 -50.49 16.96 -11.81
CA LEU A 203 -50.77 18.40 -11.68
C LEU A 203 -50.77 19.11 -13.04
N SER A 204 -49.85 18.76 -13.95
CA SER A 204 -49.81 19.38 -15.28
C SER A 204 -50.99 18.95 -16.16
N ALA A 205 -51.40 17.68 -16.10
CA ALA A 205 -52.60 17.17 -16.77
C ALA A 205 -53.90 17.82 -16.25
N LEU A 206 -53.95 18.21 -14.98
CA LEU A 206 -55.06 18.98 -14.40
C LEU A 206 -54.97 20.49 -14.70
N SER A 207 -53.82 20.97 -15.18
CA SER A 207 -53.50 22.40 -15.39
C SER A 207 -53.66 22.87 -16.85
N GLU A 208 -54.29 22.10 -17.73
CA GLU A 208 -54.54 22.42 -19.16
C GLU A 208 -55.33 23.73 -19.44
N ARG A 209 -55.60 24.55 -18.41
CA ARG A 209 -56.34 25.82 -18.52
C ARG A 209 -55.56 27.08 -18.13
N THR A 210 -54.27 26.97 -17.80
CA THR A 210 -53.40 28.13 -17.54
C THR A 210 -52.01 27.90 -18.12
N ASP A 211 -51.38 28.94 -18.66
CA ASP A 211 -50.20 28.87 -19.55
C ASP A 211 -49.09 27.90 -19.11
N ALA A 212 -48.63 27.08 -20.05
CA ALA A 212 -47.63 26.02 -19.88
C ALA A 212 -46.20 26.50 -19.52
N ALA A 213 -46.03 27.77 -19.17
CA ALA A 213 -44.75 28.40 -18.85
C ALA A 213 -44.42 28.49 -17.34
N LEU A 214 -45.38 28.17 -16.45
CA LEU A 214 -45.23 28.39 -14.99
C LEU A 214 -44.88 27.15 -14.16
N LEU A 215 -44.90 25.95 -14.74
CA LEU A 215 -44.66 24.68 -14.04
C LEU A 215 -43.44 23.94 -14.59
N GLU A 216 -42.26 24.58 -14.58
CA GLU A 216 -41.02 23.82 -14.69
C GLU A 216 -40.88 22.86 -13.49
N PRO A 217 -40.60 21.56 -13.71
CA PRO A 217 -40.30 20.63 -12.63
C PRO A 217 -38.94 20.98 -12.02
N ARG A 218 -38.95 21.83 -10.99
CA ARG A 218 -37.77 22.21 -10.20
C ARG A 218 -37.21 21.01 -9.42
N LEU A 219 -36.45 20.18 -10.12
CA LEU A 219 -35.42 19.33 -9.55
C LEU A 219 -34.23 20.22 -9.20
N LEU A 220 -33.66 20.06 -8.01
CA LEU A 220 -32.62 20.96 -7.45
C LEU A 220 -31.24 20.87 -8.14
N VAL A 221 -31.14 20.12 -9.23
CA VAL A 221 -29.95 20.04 -10.08
C VAL A 221 -30.39 20.08 -11.54
N GLN A 222 -30.59 21.29 -12.07
CA GLN A 222 -30.46 21.50 -13.52
C GLN A 222 -28.97 21.38 -13.87
N PRO A 223 -28.58 20.61 -14.90
CA PRO A 223 -27.26 20.73 -15.49
C PRO A 223 -27.20 22.07 -16.22
N GLN A 224 -26.75 23.13 -15.53
CA GLN A 224 -26.61 24.48 -16.10
C GLN A 224 -25.54 24.51 -17.20
N SER A 225 -25.97 24.21 -18.42
CA SER A 225 -25.29 24.63 -19.63
C SER A 225 -25.78 26.04 -19.98
N GLU A 226 -24.87 27.02 -19.92
CA GLU A 226 -25.04 28.39 -20.44
C GLU A 226 -25.97 29.37 -19.69
N GLU A 227 -25.70 29.67 -18.42
CA GLU A 227 -26.26 30.88 -17.74
C GLU A 227 -25.20 31.94 -17.37
N LEU A 228 -24.39 32.37 -18.34
CA LEU A 228 -23.55 33.57 -18.18
C LEU A 228 -24.29 34.94 -18.24
N PRO A 229 -25.41 35.15 -18.98
CA PRO A 229 -25.93 36.50 -19.20
C PRO A 229 -26.66 37.09 -17.98
N GLN A 230 -27.25 36.27 -17.10
CA GLN A 230 -28.06 36.78 -15.99
C GLN A 230 -27.21 37.31 -14.82
N ALA A 231 -26.05 36.70 -14.55
CA ALA A 231 -25.10 37.21 -13.56
C ALA A 231 -24.54 38.59 -13.96
N ALA A 232 -24.23 38.79 -15.24
CA ALA A 232 -23.79 40.09 -15.76
C ALA A 232 -24.89 41.15 -15.65
N ALA A 233 -26.14 40.81 -15.98
CA ALA A 233 -27.27 41.73 -15.83
C ALA A 233 -27.55 42.12 -14.37
N LEU A 234 -27.46 41.17 -13.43
CA LEU A 234 -27.61 41.43 -12.01
C LEU A 234 -26.48 42.31 -11.45
N LEU A 235 -25.23 42.10 -11.88
CA LEU A 235 -24.10 42.95 -11.50
C LEU A 235 -24.23 44.38 -12.07
N ALA A 236 -24.72 44.52 -13.30
CA ALA A 236 -25.00 45.83 -13.90
C ALA A 236 -26.11 46.58 -13.16
N ALA A 237 -27.23 45.90 -12.85
CA ALA A 237 -28.32 46.48 -12.07
C ALA A 237 -27.89 46.86 -10.63
N ALA A 238 -27.04 46.05 -10.00
CA ALA A 238 -26.45 46.38 -8.71
C ALA A 238 -25.53 47.61 -8.78
N ALA A 239 -24.73 47.74 -9.85
CA ALA A 239 -23.88 48.90 -10.07
C ALA A 239 -24.70 50.19 -10.27
N GLU A 240 -25.76 50.16 -11.11
CA GLU A 240 -26.68 51.31 -11.24
C GLU A 240 -27.37 51.66 -9.92
N GLY A 241 -27.80 50.65 -9.14
CA GLY A 241 -28.38 50.85 -7.81
C GLY A 241 -27.42 51.55 -6.84
N VAL A 242 -26.16 51.12 -6.79
CA VAL A 242 -25.09 51.76 -5.99
C VAL A 242 -24.81 53.19 -6.46
N GLN A 243 -24.78 53.43 -7.77
CA GLN A 243 -24.52 54.75 -8.33
C GLN A 243 -25.68 55.74 -8.07
N THR A 244 -26.92 55.26 -8.14
CA THR A 244 -28.13 56.01 -7.76
C THR A 244 -28.14 56.36 -6.27
N LEU A 245 -27.82 55.39 -5.40
CA LEU A 245 -27.67 55.63 -3.96
C LEU A 245 -26.56 56.65 -3.65
N THR A 246 -25.44 56.59 -4.38
CA THR A 246 -24.33 57.52 -4.23
C THR A 246 -24.73 58.95 -4.60
N GLN A 247 -25.48 59.13 -5.70
CA GLN A 247 -26.03 60.45 -6.06
C GLN A 247 -27.04 60.96 -5.03
N LEU A 248 -27.92 60.10 -4.51
CA LEU A 248 -28.86 60.46 -3.44
C LEU A 248 -28.12 60.90 -2.17
N LEU A 249 -27.09 60.16 -1.75
CA LEU A 249 -26.24 60.51 -0.62
C LEU A 249 -25.55 61.87 -0.80
N TYR A 250 -24.96 62.16 -1.97
CA TYR A 250 -24.37 63.47 -2.24
C TYR A 250 -25.42 64.60 -2.25
N SER A 251 -26.64 64.34 -2.74
CA SER A 251 -27.74 65.31 -2.72
C SER A 251 -28.22 65.60 -1.29
N LEU A 252 -28.31 64.59 -0.43
CA LEU A 252 -28.67 64.72 0.98
C LEU A 252 -27.55 65.41 1.77
N GLN A 253 -26.29 65.09 1.49
CA GLN A 253 -25.13 65.79 2.06
C GLN A 253 -25.19 67.29 1.75
N ALA A 254 -25.50 67.67 0.51
CA ALA A 254 -25.68 69.06 0.11
C ALA A 254 -26.90 69.72 0.79
N ALA A 255 -28.03 69.01 0.88
CA ALA A 255 -29.22 69.52 1.58
C ALA A 255 -28.95 69.76 3.08
N VAL A 256 -28.21 68.86 3.74
CA VAL A 256 -27.80 69.00 5.13
C VAL A 256 -26.85 70.19 5.31
N THR A 257 -25.83 70.38 4.46
CA THR A 257 -24.94 71.55 4.58
C THR A 257 -25.65 72.88 4.32
N ILE A 258 -26.66 72.90 3.44
CA ILE A 258 -27.54 74.06 3.24
C ILE A 258 -28.42 74.30 4.47
N GLN A 259 -28.96 73.24 5.09
CA GLN A 259 -29.75 73.33 6.31
C GLN A 259 -28.91 73.80 7.51
N ASP A 260 -27.69 73.31 7.68
CA ASP A 260 -26.78 73.69 8.76
C ASP A 260 -26.32 75.15 8.63
N THR A 261 -25.98 75.58 7.41
CA THR A 261 -25.65 76.99 7.14
C THR A 261 -26.86 77.91 7.32
N TRP A 262 -28.05 77.50 6.89
CA TRP A 262 -29.30 78.22 7.16
C TRP A 262 -29.60 78.29 8.66
N TYR A 263 -29.36 77.21 9.42
CA TYR A 263 -29.57 77.17 10.86
C TYR A 263 -28.61 78.10 11.61
N GLU A 264 -27.31 78.11 11.27
CA GLU A 264 -26.35 79.05 11.86
C GLU A 264 -26.65 80.51 11.46
N VAL A 265 -27.09 80.78 10.22
CA VAL A 265 -27.57 82.12 9.82
C VAL A 265 -28.83 82.53 10.60
N GLN A 266 -29.80 81.63 10.77
CA GLN A 266 -31.02 81.90 11.54
C GLN A 266 -30.72 82.09 13.03
N LYS A 267 -29.75 81.37 13.58
CA LYS A 267 -29.25 81.52 14.96
C LYS A 267 -28.56 82.87 15.18
N LEU A 268 -27.76 83.34 14.21
CA LEU A 268 -27.18 84.68 14.22
C LEU A 268 -28.27 85.77 14.08
N LEU A 269 -29.28 85.56 13.24
CA LEU A 269 -30.45 86.45 13.11
C LEU A 269 -31.32 86.47 14.38
N LEU A 270 -31.46 85.34 15.06
CA LEU A 270 -32.17 85.23 16.34
C LEU A 270 -31.40 85.96 17.47
N GLN A 271 -30.07 85.85 17.49
CA GLN A 271 -29.22 86.65 18.40
C GLN A 271 -29.36 88.15 18.12
N ALA A 272 -29.54 88.57 16.86
CA ALA A 272 -29.88 89.95 16.52
C ALA A 272 -31.34 90.32 16.89
N SER A 273 -32.24 89.33 16.93
CA SER A 273 -33.66 89.49 17.26
C SER A 273 -33.97 89.47 18.77
N GLU A 274 -33.03 89.13 19.65
CA GLU A 274 -33.23 89.26 21.11
C GLU A 274 -33.32 90.73 21.60
N LEU A 275 -33.28 91.69 20.67
CA LEU A 275 -33.71 93.08 20.86
C LEU A 275 -35.24 93.29 20.65
N ALA A 276 -36.06 92.26 20.37
CA ALA A 276 -37.51 92.37 20.14
C ALA A 276 -38.37 91.17 20.63
N SER A 277 -39.67 91.41 20.94
CA SER A 277 -40.63 90.49 21.64
C SER A 277 -42.11 90.91 21.32
N PRO A 278 -43.23 90.27 21.80
CA PRO A 278 -43.40 89.14 22.74
C PRO A 278 -44.55 88.09 22.50
N ARG A 279 -44.53 86.98 23.28
CA ARG A 279 -45.67 86.19 23.89
C ARG A 279 -46.94 85.72 23.11
N GLY A 280 -47.36 84.46 23.33
CA GLY A 280 -48.77 83.99 23.20
C GLY A 280 -49.00 82.45 23.37
N PRO A 281 -50.04 81.92 24.08
CA PRO A 281 -50.10 80.49 24.49
C PRO A 281 -51.33 79.63 24.04
N CYS A 282 -51.33 78.36 24.47
CA CYS A 282 -52.11 77.18 24.00
C CYS A 282 -53.54 77.00 24.61
N LEU A 283 -54.40 76.18 23.97
CA LEU A 283 -55.69 75.68 24.51
C LEU A 283 -56.01 74.21 24.13
N HIS A 284 -56.64 73.46 25.04
CA HIS A 284 -57.19 72.10 24.86
C HIS A 284 -58.73 72.13 24.91
N LEU A 285 -59.41 71.10 24.36
CA LEU A 285 -60.83 70.81 24.63
C LEU A 285 -61.16 69.31 24.51
N HIS A 286 -62.27 68.89 25.14
CA HIS A 286 -62.59 67.50 25.51
C HIS A 286 -63.99 67.09 25.03
N GLY A 287 -64.27 65.77 24.91
CA GLY A 287 -65.58 65.25 24.52
C GLY A 287 -65.91 63.89 25.14
N LEU A 288 -67.09 63.76 25.75
CA LEU A 288 -67.56 62.59 26.50
C LEU A 288 -68.91 62.07 25.97
N ARG A 289 -69.04 60.74 25.86
CA ARG A 289 -70.20 59.89 26.25
C ARG A 289 -70.27 58.59 25.41
N GLY A 290 -69.61 57.52 25.86
CA GLY A 290 -69.66 56.18 25.23
C GLY A 290 -69.06 55.04 26.07
N ASN A 291 -69.03 55.19 27.41
CA ASN A 291 -67.98 54.62 28.26
C ASN A 291 -68.26 53.23 28.88
N SER A 292 -69.04 52.35 28.24
CA SER A 292 -69.29 50.99 28.78
C SER A 292 -68.81 49.89 27.83
N LEU A 293 -69.37 49.80 26.63
CA LEU A 293 -68.87 48.87 25.59
C LEU A 293 -67.43 49.21 25.19
N GLN A 294 -67.09 50.49 25.06
CA GLN A 294 -65.72 50.92 24.76
C GLN A 294 -64.75 50.56 25.90
N GLU A 295 -65.20 50.53 27.15
CA GLU A 295 -64.38 50.15 28.31
C GLU A 295 -64.14 48.63 28.34
N GLN A 296 -65.18 47.83 28.04
CA GLN A 296 -65.09 46.38 27.91
C GLN A 296 -64.21 45.95 26.72
N GLU A 297 -64.29 46.66 25.59
CA GLU A 297 -63.44 46.42 24.43
C GLU A 297 -61.98 46.83 24.69
N LYS A 298 -61.74 47.95 25.38
CA LYS A 298 -60.39 48.30 25.89
C LYS A 298 -59.83 47.19 26.78
N GLN A 299 -60.64 46.63 27.68
CA GLN A 299 -60.22 45.55 28.58
C GLN A 299 -59.82 44.27 27.80
N ARG A 300 -60.67 43.82 26.85
CA ARG A 300 -60.34 42.67 25.98
C ARG A 300 -59.07 42.90 25.17
N ASN A 301 -58.87 44.12 24.66
CA ASN A 301 -57.66 44.49 23.93
C ASN A 301 -56.42 44.59 24.84
N LEU A 302 -56.58 44.97 26.11
CA LEU A 302 -55.53 44.94 27.12
C LEU A 302 -55.11 43.51 27.49
N GLU A 303 -56.08 42.62 27.65
CA GLU A 303 -55.85 41.18 27.90
C GLU A 303 -55.17 40.54 26.69
N LYS A 304 -55.68 40.76 25.47
CA LYS A 304 -55.03 40.29 24.24
C LYS A 304 -53.59 40.81 24.11
N ARG A 305 -53.32 42.08 24.40
CA ARG A 305 -51.94 42.63 24.39
C ARG A 305 -51.04 41.98 25.44
N LYS A 306 -51.56 41.65 26.63
CA LYS A 306 -50.81 40.90 27.66
C LYS A 306 -50.49 39.48 27.18
N GLU A 307 -51.44 38.81 26.52
CA GLU A 307 -51.23 37.49 25.92
C GLU A 307 -50.22 37.52 24.77
N GLU A 308 -50.30 38.52 23.89
CA GLU A 308 -49.34 38.76 22.79
C GLU A 308 -47.93 39.00 23.34
N VAL A 309 -47.76 39.81 24.40
CA VAL A 309 -46.47 40.02 25.08
C VAL A 309 -45.98 38.73 25.74
N ALA A 310 -46.84 37.98 26.42
CA ALA A 310 -46.47 36.70 27.02
C ALA A 310 -46.07 35.64 25.97
N ALA A 311 -46.75 35.61 24.82
CA ALA A 311 -46.40 34.76 23.69
C ALA A 311 -45.04 35.16 23.09
N ALA A 312 -44.79 36.45 22.90
CA ALA A 312 -43.49 36.95 22.43
C ALA A 312 -42.35 36.65 23.43
N GLN A 313 -42.61 36.69 24.74
CA GLN A 313 -41.64 36.28 25.76
C GLN A 313 -41.35 34.77 25.69
N ARG A 314 -42.37 33.90 25.54
CA ARG A 314 -42.17 32.46 25.35
C ARG A 314 -41.36 32.14 24.10
N LEU A 315 -41.64 32.78 22.97
CA LEU A 315 -40.88 32.61 21.73
C LEU A 315 -39.43 33.07 21.86
N ARG A 316 -39.16 34.18 22.55
CA ARG A 316 -37.79 34.63 22.84
C ARG A 316 -37.03 33.64 23.71
N GLU A 317 -37.69 33.06 24.72
CA GLU A 317 -37.09 32.06 25.59
C GLU A 317 -36.85 30.72 24.86
N GLN A 318 -37.77 30.29 23.99
CA GLN A 318 -37.57 29.14 23.11
C GLN A 318 -36.37 29.33 22.17
N LEU A 319 -36.29 30.48 21.48
CA LEU A 319 -35.15 30.81 20.62
C LEU A 319 -33.83 30.90 21.39
N ARG A 320 -33.85 31.35 22.66
CA ARG A 320 -32.66 31.33 23.54
C ARG A 320 -32.24 29.89 23.83
N GLN A 321 -33.18 29.03 24.21
CA GLN A 321 -32.90 27.62 24.49
C GLN A 321 -32.42 26.86 23.25
N GLU A 322 -32.98 27.14 22.07
CA GLU A 322 -32.51 26.55 20.80
C GLU A 322 -31.10 27.02 20.44
N ARG A 323 -30.79 28.31 20.60
CA ARG A 323 -29.43 28.86 20.42
C ARG A 323 -28.43 28.20 21.35
N GLU A 324 -28.71 28.12 22.65
CA GLU A 324 -27.79 27.47 23.59
C GLU A 324 -27.67 25.95 23.37
N ARG A 325 -28.68 25.28 22.80
CA ARG A 325 -28.55 23.86 22.40
C ARG A 325 -27.63 23.74 21.20
N TRP A 326 -27.85 24.56 20.17
CA TRP A 326 -27.01 24.62 18.98
C TRP A 326 -25.55 24.97 19.32
N GLU A 327 -25.31 25.95 20.18
CA GLU A 327 -23.97 26.32 20.67
C GLU A 327 -23.27 25.15 21.37
N ARG A 328 -23.98 24.40 22.23
CA ARG A 328 -23.43 23.19 22.88
C ARG A 328 -23.15 22.07 21.87
N GLU A 329 -24.00 21.89 20.86
CA GLU A 329 -23.77 20.91 19.79
C GLU A 329 -22.58 21.28 18.90
N CYS A 330 -22.40 22.57 18.59
CA CYS A 330 -21.22 23.06 17.88
C CYS A 330 -19.95 22.85 18.70
N GLN A 331 -19.93 23.26 19.97
CA GLN A 331 -18.79 23.06 20.87
C GLN A 331 -18.44 21.58 21.05
N ALA A 332 -19.45 20.69 21.11
CA ALA A 332 -19.22 19.24 21.17
C ALA A 332 -18.59 18.69 19.88
N LYS A 333 -19.05 19.15 18.71
CA LYS A 333 -18.47 18.78 17.40
C LYS A 333 -17.04 19.30 17.24
N GLU A 334 -16.78 20.56 17.62
CA GLU A 334 -15.44 21.16 17.62
C GLU A 334 -14.50 20.41 18.55
N SER A 335 -14.93 20.10 19.79
CA SER A 335 -14.14 19.32 20.75
C SER A 335 -13.81 17.92 20.21
N GLN A 336 -14.79 17.27 19.57
CA GLN A 336 -14.60 15.96 18.94
C GLN A 336 -13.63 16.02 17.74
N GLN A 337 -13.68 17.07 16.93
CA GLN A 337 -12.75 17.30 15.83
C GLN A 337 -11.32 17.52 16.35
N VAL A 338 -11.13 18.39 17.35
CA VAL A 338 -9.82 18.63 17.97
C VAL A 338 -9.23 17.36 18.59
N GLU A 339 -10.04 16.50 19.20
CA GLU A 339 -9.58 15.20 19.70
C GLU A 339 -9.15 14.26 18.56
N GLN A 340 -9.94 14.19 17.47
CA GLN A 340 -9.58 13.40 16.29
C GLN A 340 -8.29 13.90 15.62
N GLU A 341 -8.14 15.21 15.46
CA GLU A 341 -6.92 15.85 14.94
C GLU A 341 -5.71 15.55 15.83
N SER A 342 -5.84 15.68 17.16
CA SER A 342 -4.77 15.34 18.11
C SER A 342 -4.34 13.87 17.98
N GLN A 343 -5.30 12.95 17.84
CA GLN A 343 -5.01 11.53 17.60
C GLN A 343 -4.38 11.24 16.22
N LEU A 344 -4.62 12.08 15.21
CA LEU A 344 -3.96 11.96 13.90
C LEU A 344 -2.52 12.50 13.97
N VAL A 345 -2.32 13.68 14.55
CA VAL A 345 -0.99 14.28 14.76
C VAL A 345 -0.06 13.35 15.56
N GLU A 346 -0.57 12.69 16.60
CA GLU A 346 0.21 11.73 17.38
C GLU A 346 0.54 10.43 16.60
N ARG A 347 -0.30 10.04 15.62
CA ARG A 347 0.02 8.94 14.68
C ARG A 347 1.08 9.37 13.67
N GLU A 348 0.94 10.56 13.06
CA GLU A 348 1.95 11.11 12.17
C GLU A 348 3.31 11.25 12.85
N ARG A 349 3.35 11.74 14.10
CA ARG A 349 4.57 11.82 14.90
C ARG A 349 5.24 10.46 15.08
N LYS A 350 4.47 9.39 15.34
CA LYS A 350 4.98 8.01 15.44
C LYS A 350 5.50 7.49 14.10
N CYS A 351 4.77 7.73 13.01
CA CYS A 351 5.21 7.35 11.66
C CYS A 351 6.51 8.06 11.26
N LEU A 352 6.65 9.35 11.56
CA LEU A 352 7.88 10.11 11.32
C LEU A 352 9.06 9.58 12.14
N GLN A 353 8.85 9.22 13.41
CA GLN A 353 9.89 8.62 14.25
C GLN A 353 10.31 7.22 13.75
N ALA A 354 9.36 6.40 13.30
CA ALA A 354 9.67 5.10 12.69
C ALA A 354 10.45 5.27 11.37
N ALA A 355 10.03 6.20 10.51
CA ALA A 355 10.70 6.50 9.25
C ALA A 355 12.13 7.06 9.44
N GLN A 356 12.38 7.79 10.53
CA GLN A 356 13.74 8.24 10.90
C GLN A 356 14.62 7.06 11.32
N LYS A 357 14.13 6.14 12.14
CA LYS A 357 14.89 4.93 12.54
C LYS A 357 15.24 4.06 11.34
N LEU A 358 14.27 3.77 10.47
CA LEU A 358 14.49 2.99 9.25
C LEU A 358 15.50 3.64 8.29
N ARG A 359 15.64 4.98 8.32
CA ARG A 359 16.71 5.67 7.57
C ARG A 359 18.08 5.46 8.20
N GLN A 360 18.18 5.56 9.52
CA GLN A 360 19.43 5.30 10.26
C GLN A 360 19.88 3.84 10.07
N GLU A 361 18.98 2.88 10.25
CA GLU A 361 19.24 1.45 10.02
C GLU A 361 19.67 1.17 8.56
N ARG A 362 19.07 1.87 7.58
CA ARG A 362 19.50 1.77 6.18
C ARG A 362 20.89 2.37 5.95
N GLU A 363 21.18 3.52 6.54
CA GLU A 363 22.50 4.18 6.46
C GLU A 363 23.59 3.29 7.10
N GLU A 364 23.33 2.69 8.26
CA GLU A 364 24.22 1.72 8.92
C GLU A 364 24.46 0.46 8.05
N LEU A 365 23.41 -0.05 7.37
CA LEU A 365 23.54 -1.19 6.45
C LEU A 365 24.31 -0.83 5.16
N GLU A 366 24.17 0.40 4.67
CA GLU A 366 24.95 0.91 3.53
C GLU A 366 26.44 1.04 3.91
N GLU A 367 26.77 1.57 5.09
CA GLU A 367 28.14 1.60 5.62
C GLU A 367 28.75 0.18 5.78
N GLN A 368 28.01 -0.77 6.38
CA GLN A 368 28.46 -2.16 6.52
C GLN A 368 28.71 -2.84 5.16
N LEU A 369 27.90 -2.53 4.16
CA LEU A 369 28.05 -3.04 2.80
C LEU A 369 29.30 -2.47 2.12
N GLU A 370 29.62 -1.19 2.33
CA GLU A 370 30.88 -0.58 1.87
C GLU A 370 32.10 -1.19 2.57
N GLU A 371 32.08 -1.37 3.90
CA GLU A 371 33.17 -2.02 4.64
C GLU A 371 33.43 -3.47 4.16
N TYR A 372 32.36 -4.21 3.87
CA TYR A 372 32.44 -5.55 3.31
C TYR A 372 33.05 -5.56 1.91
N GLN A 373 32.66 -4.63 1.03
CA GLN A 373 33.27 -4.47 -0.29
C GLN A 373 34.76 -4.16 -0.21
N GLN A 374 35.16 -3.19 0.62
CA GLN A 374 36.56 -2.86 0.86
C GLN A 374 37.36 -4.05 1.44
N SER A 375 36.71 -4.90 2.24
CA SER A 375 37.31 -6.12 2.78
C SER A 375 37.55 -7.18 1.70
N LEU A 376 36.62 -7.33 0.76
CA LEU A 376 36.79 -8.19 -0.42
C LEU A 376 37.90 -7.69 -1.34
N GLU A 377 38.04 -6.38 -1.52
CA GLU A 377 39.13 -5.79 -2.32
C GLU A 377 40.50 -6.05 -1.67
N ARG A 378 40.64 -5.79 -0.36
CA ARG A 378 41.83 -6.15 0.42
C ARG A 378 42.19 -7.64 0.30
N LEU A 379 41.20 -8.53 0.31
CA LEU A 379 41.43 -9.96 0.12
C LEU A 379 41.93 -10.30 -1.31
N ARG A 380 41.33 -9.70 -2.34
CA ARG A 380 41.77 -9.83 -3.74
C ARG A 380 43.17 -9.27 -3.97
N GLU A 381 43.56 -8.21 -3.27
CA GLU A 381 44.93 -7.68 -3.28
C GLU A 381 45.91 -8.61 -2.57
N GLY A 382 45.52 -9.13 -1.41
CA GLY A 382 46.29 -10.14 -0.68
C GLY A 382 46.56 -11.38 -1.53
N GLN A 383 45.53 -11.93 -2.19
CA GLN A 383 45.68 -13.06 -3.11
C GLN A 383 46.66 -12.73 -4.26
N ARG A 384 46.46 -11.61 -4.97
CA ARG A 384 47.37 -11.16 -6.03
C ARG A 384 48.80 -10.97 -5.54
N SER A 385 49.01 -10.63 -4.27
CA SER A 385 50.34 -10.51 -3.68
C SER A 385 50.97 -11.85 -3.34
N VAL A 386 50.20 -12.82 -2.85
CA VAL A 386 50.66 -14.19 -2.61
C VAL A 386 51.04 -14.88 -3.92
N GLU A 387 50.26 -14.67 -4.98
CA GLU A 387 50.58 -15.17 -6.33
C GLU A 387 51.92 -14.60 -6.84
N ARG A 388 52.14 -13.28 -6.70
CA ARG A 388 53.41 -12.64 -7.04
C ARG A 388 54.61 -13.14 -6.23
N GLU A 389 54.47 -13.39 -4.93
CA GLU A 389 55.55 -14.00 -4.13
C GLU A 389 55.82 -15.45 -4.51
N ARG A 390 54.77 -16.22 -4.85
CA ARG A 390 54.92 -17.59 -5.35
C ARG A 390 55.72 -17.62 -6.65
N GLU A 391 55.40 -16.76 -7.62
CA GLU A 391 56.14 -16.66 -8.88
C GLU A 391 57.62 -16.32 -8.65
N ARG A 392 57.92 -15.37 -7.75
CA ARG A 392 59.30 -15.03 -7.36
C ARG A 392 60.05 -16.21 -6.77
N LEU A 393 59.42 -16.99 -5.89
CA LEU A 393 60.02 -18.18 -5.29
C LEU A 393 60.24 -19.29 -6.32
N GLU A 394 59.31 -19.49 -7.25
CA GLU A 394 59.46 -20.44 -8.36
C GLU A 394 60.59 -20.02 -9.31
N ASP A 395 60.75 -18.74 -9.62
CA ASP A 395 61.85 -18.25 -10.44
C ASP A 395 63.21 -18.35 -9.73
N GLN A 396 63.27 -18.07 -8.43
CA GLN A 396 64.46 -18.36 -7.62
C GLN A 396 64.80 -19.86 -7.63
N GLN A 397 63.79 -20.74 -7.53
CA GLN A 397 64.00 -22.19 -7.56
C GLN A 397 64.49 -22.65 -8.95
N LYS A 398 63.94 -22.12 -10.05
CA LYS A 398 64.41 -22.37 -11.42
C LYS A 398 65.87 -21.92 -11.60
N LEU A 399 66.24 -20.75 -11.10
CA LEU A 399 67.61 -20.22 -11.14
C LEU A 399 68.59 -21.12 -10.36
N LEU A 400 68.21 -21.56 -9.16
CA LEU A 400 69.00 -22.50 -8.36
C LEU A 400 69.14 -23.85 -9.07
N GLN A 401 68.06 -24.40 -9.63
CA GLN A 401 68.10 -25.65 -10.42
C GLN A 401 69.02 -25.52 -11.63
N ALA A 402 68.89 -24.46 -12.43
CA ALA A 402 69.75 -24.19 -13.57
C ALA A 402 71.24 -24.12 -13.16
N TRP A 403 71.56 -23.49 -12.02
CA TRP A 403 72.93 -23.44 -11.50
C TRP A 403 73.44 -24.81 -11.01
N THR A 404 72.58 -25.63 -10.38
CA THR A 404 72.96 -27.01 -10.00
C THR A 404 73.19 -27.91 -11.21
N HIS A 405 72.34 -27.83 -12.24
CA HIS A 405 72.52 -28.59 -13.47
C HIS A 405 73.72 -28.11 -14.29
N GLY A 406 74.01 -26.80 -14.31
CA GLY A 406 75.22 -26.24 -14.92
C GLY A 406 76.53 -26.67 -14.23
N ARG A 407 76.48 -27.07 -12.95
CA ARG A 407 77.58 -27.75 -12.26
C ARG A 407 77.64 -29.26 -12.57
N GLN A 408 76.50 -29.92 -12.78
CA GLN A 408 76.46 -31.35 -13.11
C GLN A 408 76.85 -31.63 -14.57
N SER A 409 76.61 -30.71 -15.50
CA SER A 409 76.96 -30.83 -16.92
C SER A 409 78.47 -30.75 -17.23
N SER A 410 79.33 -30.66 -16.21
CA SER A 410 80.79 -30.61 -16.36
C SER A 410 81.51 -31.89 -15.90
N LEU A 411 80.79 -32.96 -15.56
CA LEU A 411 81.35 -34.26 -15.15
C LEU A 411 81.01 -35.37 -16.16
N PRO A 412 82.00 -36.14 -16.65
CA PRO A 412 81.75 -37.22 -17.61
C PRO A 412 81.18 -38.47 -16.93
N ALA A 413 80.22 -39.12 -17.59
CA ALA A 413 79.62 -40.36 -17.11
C ALA A 413 80.57 -41.56 -17.29
N VAL A 414 80.64 -42.43 -16.28
CA VAL A 414 81.37 -43.71 -16.33
C VAL A 414 80.46 -44.85 -15.82
N ILE A 415 80.65 -46.02 -16.44
CA ILE A 415 79.85 -47.25 -16.40
C ILE A 415 80.03 -48.02 -15.06
N PRO A 416 79.05 -48.85 -14.60
CA PRO A 416 78.96 -49.26 -13.19
C PRO A 416 79.68 -50.57 -12.85
N HIS A 417 80.06 -50.77 -11.57
CA HIS A 417 80.42 -52.08 -11.02
C HIS A 417 80.15 -52.22 -9.50
N MET A 418 79.33 -53.21 -9.15
CA MET A 418 79.53 -54.26 -8.11
C MET A 418 79.84 -53.97 -6.61
N VAL A 419 79.01 -54.63 -5.76
CA VAL A 419 79.37 -55.52 -4.61
C VAL A 419 79.21 -55.06 -3.12
N ILE A 420 78.09 -55.54 -2.51
CA ILE A 420 77.88 -56.19 -1.18
C ILE A 420 78.26 -55.43 0.14
N PRO A 421 77.93 -55.89 1.39
CA PRO A 421 77.22 -55.03 2.36
C PRO A 421 77.89 -54.92 3.75
N LEU A 422 77.23 -54.24 4.72
CA LEU A 422 76.97 -54.67 6.11
C LEU A 422 76.77 -53.48 7.09
N ASP A 423 75.66 -53.56 7.85
CA ASP A 423 75.46 -53.34 9.30
C ASP A 423 76.13 -52.23 10.16
N VAL A 424 75.55 -52.10 11.37
CA VAL A 424 75.97 -51.37 12.60
C VAL A 424 75.55 -49.89 12.67
N GLN A 425 74.46 -49.53 13.36
CA GLN A 425 74.23 -49.36 14.83
C GLN A 425 74.93 -48.17 15.51
N GLN A 426 74.09 -47.33 16.17
CA GLN A 426 74.35 -46.48 17.36
C GLN A 426 75.45 -45.40 17.24
N VAL A 427 75.28 -44.17 17.74
CA VAL A 427 75.29 -43.84 19.18
C VAL A 427 74.67 -42.45 19.46
N ARG A 428 73.84 -42.43 20.52
CA ARG A 428 73.48 -41.39 21.52
C ARG A 428 73.67 -39.88 21.27
N SER A 429 72.65 -39.15 21.74
CA SER A 429 72.59 -37.72 22.08
C SER A 429 73.53 -37.30 23.23
N PRO A 430 73.63 -35.98 23.51
CA PRO A 430 73.03 -35.52 24.77
C PRO A 430 72.31 -34.14 24.76
N THR A 431 71.30 -34.08 25.64
CA THR A 431 70.63 -32.96 26.34
C THR A 431 71.23 -31.54 26.35
N SER A 432 70.39 -30.49 26.27
CA SER A 432 69.85 -29.79 27.48
C SER A 432 69.11 -28.46 27.18
N ASN A 433 67.94 -28.28 27.83
CA ASN A 433 67.24 -27.04 28.25
C ASN A 433 67.44 -25.69 27.52
N ARG A 434 66.31 -25.08 27.12
CA ARG A 434 65.66 -23.99 27.91
C ARG A 434 64.21 -23.72 27.48
N HIS A 435 63.44 -23.09 28.38
CA HIS A 435 62.05 -22.63 28.20
C HIS A 435 62.03 -21.41 27.21
N SER A 436 60.91 -20.88 26.72
CA SER A 436 59.54 -20.79 27.26
C SER A 436 58.53 -20.31 26.20
N SER A 437 57.24 -20.31 26.58
CA SER A 437 56.14 -19.50 26.01
C SER A 437 55.55 -19.96 24.67
N GLY A 438 54.25 -20.26 24.69
CA GLY A 438 53.51 -20.79 23.54
C GLY A 438 52.73 -19.74 22.75
N ARG A 439 52.07 -20.19 21.68
CA ARG A 439 50.95 -19.50 21.03
C ARG A 439 50.04 -20.52 20.34
N ASN A 440 48.73 -20.24 20.36
CA ASN A 440 47.71 -21.12 19.80
C ASN A 440 47.89 -21.28 18.28
N SER A 441 47.73 -22.51 17.80
CA SER A 441 47.63 -22.82 16.37
C SER A 441 46.17 -23.00 16.00
N TYR A 442 45.59 -21.99 15.35
CA TYR A 442 44.28 -22.12 14.69
C TYR A 442 44.50 -22.78 13.33
N ARG A 443 43.87 -23.94 13.13
CA ARG A 443 43.96 -24.74 11.91
C ARG A 443 43.03 -24.14 10.85
N LEU A 444 43.60 -23.51 9.81
CA LEU A 444 42.84 -23.08 8.63
C LEU A 444 42.60 -24.25 7.68
N THR A 445 41.34 -24.49 7.33
CA THR A 445 40.92 -25.32 6.18
C THR A 445 40.40 -24.43 5.06
N PRO A 446 40.71 -24.71 3.78
CA PRO A 446 40.32 -23.85 2.68
C PRO A 446 38.89 -24.12 2.17
N VAL A 447 38.16 -23.04 1.88
CA VAL A 447 37.02 -23.01 0.94
C VAL A 447 37.30 -21.81 0.04
N SER A 448 37.89 -22.04 -1.14
CA SER A 448 37.20 -22.33 -2.40
C SER A 448 36.43 -21.11 -2.92
N SER A 449 37.02 -20.47 -3.93
CA SER A 449 36.50 -19.30 -4.64
C SER A 449 35.35 -19.68 -5.56
N ALA A 450 34.26 -18.90 -5.52
CA ALA A 450 33.28 -18.82 -6.60
C ALA A 450 33.15 -17.35 -7.00
N ALA A 451 33.58 -17.02 -8.22
CA ALA A 451 33.49 -15.67 -8.74
C ALA A 451 32.07 -15.38 -9.25
N ALA A 452 31.52 -14.22 -8.86
CA ALA A 452 30.38 -13.61 -9.54
C ALA A 452 30.85 -12.32 -10.22
N GLN A 453 30.55 -12.18 -11.51
CA GLN A 453 30.74 -10.93 -12.26
C GLN A 453 29.48 -10.05 -12.17
N PRO A 454 29.60 -8.73 -12.34
CA PRO A 454 28.51 -7.79 -12.11
C PRO A 454 27.60 -7.65 -13.34
N SER A 455 26.30 -7.47 -13.09
CA SER A 455 25.34 -6.93 -14.06
C SER A 455 24.75 -5.63 -13.52
N LEU A 456 25.23 -4.49 -14.04
CA LEU A 456 24.55 -3.20 -13.91
C LEU A 456 23.33 -3.21 -14.82
N ASP A 457 22.16 -2.81 -14.31
CA ASP A 457 21.05 -2.38 -15.14
C ASP A 457 20.34 -1.18 -14.50
N VAL A 458 20.68 0.03 -14.97
CA VAL A 458 20.36 1.32 -14.33
C VAL A 458 19.07 1.93 -14.92
N GLN A 459 18.08 1.08 -15.25
CA GLN A 459 16.83 1.49 -15.92
C GLN A 459 15.54 0.94 -15.26
N ALA A 460 15.57 0.61 -13.96
CA ALA A 460 14.41 0.06 -13.25
C ALA A 460 13.85 0.92 -12.08
N VAL A 461 14.30 2.17 -11.92
CA VAL A 461 14.03 2.97 -10.69
C VAL A 461 12.99 4.10 -10.87
N ILE A 462 12.49 4.38 -12.09
CA ILE A 462 11.53 5.48 -12.33
C ILE A 462 10.26 5.02 -13.07
N THR A 463 9.43 4.20 -12.41
CA THR A 463 7.95 4.25 -12.57
C THR A 463 7.23 3.41 -11.51
N ARG A 464 6.66 4.05 -10.46
CA ARG A 464 5.53 3.50 -9.67
C ARG A 464 4.98 4.50 -8.62
N ALA A 465 4.11 5.41 -9.06
CA ALA A 465 3.07 6.03 -8.23
C ALA A 465 2.02 6.72 -9.12
N ILE A 466 0.74 6.59 -8.74
CA ILE A 466 -0.52 7.20 -9.25
C ILE A 466 -1.55 6.10 -9.61
N PRO A 467 -2.57 5.88 -8.75
CA PRO A 467 -3.75 5.08 -9.07
C PRO A 467 -5.04 5.92 -9.12
N ALA A 468 -5.67 6.04 -10.29
CA ALA A 468 -7.04 6.60 -10.50
C ALA A 468 -7.43 6.50 -11.99
N PRO A 469 -8.72 6.57 -12.37
CA PRO A 469 -9.93 6.11 -11.66
C PRO A 469 -10.97 5.43 -12.59
N PHE A 470 -12.19 5.26 -12.07
CA PHE A 470 -13.46 5.10 -12.80
C PHE A 470 -13.55 5.89 -14.13
N VAL A 471 -13.91 5.21 -15.23
CA VAL A 471 -14.85 5.71 -16.26
C VAL A 471 -15.55 4.52 -16.93
N PHE A 472 -16.87 4.35 -16.73
CA PHE A 472 -17.69 3.48 -17.60
C PHE A 472 -19.18 3.88 -17.63
N THR A 473 -19.48 5.09 -18.11
CA THR A 473 -20.80 5.44 -18.66
C THR A 473 -20.68 6.67 -19.57
N LEU A 474 -20.61 6.45 -20.89
CA LEU A 474 -21.15 7.31 -21.97
C LEU A 474 -20.74 6.73 -23.32
N GLN A 475 -21.44 5.67 -23.74
CA GLN A 475 -21.30 5.12 -25.11
C GLN A 475 -22.68 5.05 -25.79
N ARG A 476 -23.29 6.22 -25.95
CA ARG A 476 -24.44 6.45 -26.84
C ARG A 476 -24.46 7.91 -27.26
N LEU A 477 -24.77 8.13 -28.56
CA LEU A 477 -24.74 9.40 -29.29
C LEU A 477 -23.31 9.88 -29.67
N GLY A 478 -23.04 9.95 -30.99
CA GLY A 478 -21.77 10.43 -31.53
C GLY A 478 -21.37 9.79 -32.87
N SER A 479 -22.01 10.18 -33.96
CA SER A 479 -21.54 9.88 -35.33
C SER A 479 -20.19 10.58 -35.63
N PRO A 480 -19.37 10.08 -36.57
CA PRO A 480 -18.03 10.61 -36.79
C PRO A 480 -18.05 11.95 -37.53
N MET A 481 -17.19 12.89 -37.12
CA MET A 481 -16.78 14.03 -37.96
C MET A 481 -15.28 13.96 -38.25
N ASN A 482 -14.93 14.40 -39.46
CA ASN A 482 -13.59 14.26 -40.04
C ASN A 482 -12.54 15.10 -39.31
N ILE A 483 -11.34 14.54 -39.18
CA ILE A 483 -10.11 15.29 -38.92
C ILE A 483 -9.57 15.77 -40.27
N SER A 484 -9.55 17.08 -40.49
CA SER A 484 -8.79 17.71 -41.58
C SER A 484 -8.42 19.14 -41.23
N MET A 485 -7.13 19.48 -41.40
CA MET A 485 -6.51 20.79 -41.10
C MET A 485 -6.43 21.06 -39.59
N ILE A 486 -5.27 21.35 -39.01
CA ILE A 486 -4.43 22.51 -39.31
C ILE A 486 -2.96 22.10 -39.44
N ASN A 487 -2.38 22.50 -40.57
CA ASN A 487 -0.98 22.82 -40.71
C ASN A 487 -0.93 24.32 -41.05
N ASP A 488 0.14 24.99 -40.64
CA ASP A 488 0.61 26.34 -41.05
C ASP A 488 0.55 27.45 -39.98
N ASN A 489 1.69 28.15 -39.88
CA ASN A 489 2.13 29.23 -38.98
C ASN A 489 2.37 28.87 -37.50
#